data_AF-A0FCS9-F1
#
_entry.id   AF-A0FCS9-F1
#
_cell.length_a   1.000
_cell.length_b   1.000
_cell.length_c   1.000
_cell.angle_alpha   90.00
_cell.angle_beta   90.00
_cell.angle_gamma   90.00
#
_symmetry.space_group_name_H-M   'P 1'
#
loop_
_entity.id
_entity.type
_entity.pdbx_description
1 polymer ?
#
loop_
_entity_poly.entity_id
_entity_poly.type
_entity_poly.pdbx_seq_one_letter_code
_entity_poly.pdbx_strand_id
1 'polypeptide(L)'
;GERSGRTKAFAKIISELRQQHQLQHLLKAAQMARSTYFYHQQRLKLEDKYSNVKQQIEEIYHKHKGRYGYRRITLALKNQGTHINHKCVQRLLREMGLKATVRPIS
;
A
#
# COMPACT_ATOMS: atom_id res chain seq x y z
N GLY A 1 15.18 -2.21 8.80
CA GLY A 1 13.79 -2.65 9.04
C GLY A 1 12.98 -1.65 9.84
N GLU A 2 13.44 -1.26 11.03
CA GLU A 2 12.57 -0.64 12.05
C GLU A 2 12.45 0.89 12.00
N ARG A 3 13.46 1.60 11.48
CA ARG A 3 13.44 3.08 11.40
C ARG A 3 12.39 3.61 10.42
N SER A 4 12.16 2.90 9.30
CA SER A 4 11.20 3.31 8.26
C SER A 4 9.72 3.15 8.67
N GLY A 5 9.42 2.18 9.54
CA GLY A 5 8.08 1.99 10.10
C GLY A 5 7.70 3.12 11.07
N ARG A 6 8.64 3.52 11.94
CA ARG A 6 8.45 4.64 12.87
C ARG A 6 8.19 5.96 12.14
N THR A 7 8.97 6.28 11.10
CA THR A 7 8.78 7.54 10.36
C THR A 7 7.44 7.60 9.64
N LYS A 8 6.90 6.46 9.16
CA LYS A 8 5.53 6.40 8.59
C LYS A 8 4.46 6.71 9.66
N ALA A 9 4.60 6.14 10.86
CA ALA A 9 3.67 6.40 11.96
C ALA A 9 3.69 7.87 12.41
N PHE A 10 4.88 8.43 12.62
CA PHE A 10 5.03 9.86 12.96
C PHE A 10 4.48 10.78 11.87
N ALA A 11 4.69 10.46 10.58
CA ALA A 11 4.15 11.27 9.48
C ALA A 11 2.61 11.27 9.48
N LYS A 12 1.96 10.18 9.90
CA LYS A 12 0.50 10.09 10.06
C LYS A 12 0.03 10.99 11.21
N ILE A 13 0.66 10.89 12.39
CA ILE A 13 0.34 11.72 13.56
C ILE A 13 0.53 13.21 13.25
N ILE A 14 1.63 13.58 12.57
CA ILE A 14 1.87 14.97 12.15
C ILE A 14 0.79 15.45 11.18
N SER A 15 0.31 14.58 10.28
CA SER A 15 -0.76 14.93 9.33
C SER A 15 -2.09 15.21 10.05
N GLU A 16 -2.40 14.47 11.12
CA GLU A 16 -3.59 14.67 11.96
C GLU A 16 -3.48 15.99 12.76
N LEU A 17 -2.34 16.24 13.42
CA LEU A 17 -2.10 17.44 14.21
C LEU A 17 -1.94 18.73 13.38
N ARG A 18 -1.69 18.60 12.07
CA ARG A 18 -1.55 19.75 11.15
C ARG A 18 -2.80 20.64 11.10
N GLN A 19 -3.97 20.12 11.49
CA GLN A 19 -5.21 20.90 11.56
C GLN A 19 -5.19 21.96 12.66
N GLN A 20 -4.41 21.73 13.73
CA GLN A 20 -4.39 22.57 14.93
C GLN A 20 -3.04 23.28 15.15
N HIS A 21 -1.97 22.77 14.54
CA HIS A 21 -0.61 23.31 14.73
C HIS A 21 0.13 23.49 13.41
N GLN A 22 1.00 24.51 13.38
CA GLN A 22 1.86 24.76 12.22
C GLN A 22 2.85 23.60 12.00
N LEU A 23 2.94 23.14 10.75
CA LEU A 23 3.75 21.99 10.34
C LEU A 23 5.23 22.12 10.74
N GLN A 24 5.80 23.34 10.74
CA GLN A 24 7.20 23.56 11.10
C GLN A 24 7.50 23.16 12.55
N HIS A 25 6.61 23.50 13.49
CA HIS A 25 6.75 23.15 14.90
C HIS A 25 6.63 21.64 15.12
N LEU A 26 5.68 21.00 14.43
CA LEU A 26 5.47 19.55 14.49
C LEU A 26 6.69 18.77 13.96
N LEU A 27 7.28 19.21 12.84
CA LEU A 27 8.47 18.58 12.29
C LEU A 27 9.69 18.73 13.20
N LYS A 28 9.84 19.90 13.83
CA LYS A 28 10.93 20.17 14.79
C LYS A 28 10.79 19.30 16.05
N ALA A 29 9.58 19.19 16.60
CA ALA A 29 9.30 18.33 17.76
C ALA A 29 9.54 16.84 17.45
N ALA A 30 9.16 16.38 16.25
CA ALA A 30 9.37 15.00 15.82
C ALA A 30 10.78 14.72 15.26
N GLN A 31 11.67 15.72 15.24
CA GLN A 31 13.00 15.66 14.61
C GLN A 31 12.97 15.07 13.18
N MET A 32 11.93 15.40 12.41
CA MET A 32 11.70 14.84 11.08
C MET A 32 12.05 15.86 9.99
N ALA A 33 12.86 15.45 9.02
CA ALA A 33 13.13 16.25 7.84
C ALA A 33 11.85 16.46 7.01
N ARG A 34 11.69 17.67 6.48
CA ARG A 34 10.52 18.05 5.68
C ARG A 34 10.34 17.15 4.44
N SER A 35 11.45 16.72 3.82
CA SER A 35 11.47 15.76 2.71
C SER A 35 10.94 14.39 3.11
N THR A 36 11.32 13.88 4.28
CA THR A 36 10.82 12.61 4.83
C THR A 36 9.32 12.66 5.09
N TYR A 37 8.81 13.77 5.63
CA TYR A 37 7.38 13.96 5.83
C TYR A 37 6.61 13.93 4.50
N PHE A 38 7.02 14.74 3.52
CA PHE A 38 6.34 14.77 2.22
C PHE A 38 6.44 13.44 1.46
N TYR A 39 7.56 12.73 1.57
CA TYR A 39 7.70 11.36 1.05
C TYR A 39 6.64 10.42 1.63
N HIS A 40 6.47 10.41 2.95
CA HIS A 40 5.45 9.58 3.59
C HIS A 40 4.03 10.05 3.28
N GLN A 41 3.78 11.36 3.25
CA GLN A 41 2.47 11.94 2.91
C GLN A 41 2.05 11.56 1.49
N GLN A 42 2.96 11.63 0.52
CA GLN A 42 2.67 11.26 -0.87
C GLN A 42 2.40 9.75 -0.99
N ARG A 43 3.13 8.91 -0.24
CA ARG A 43 2.87 7.47 -0.20
C ARG A 43 1.54 7.10 0.46
N LEU A 44 1.11 7.83 1.50
CA LEU A 44 -0.22 7.65 2.11
C LEU A 44 -1.33 7.97 1.09
N LYS A 45 -1.19 9.06 0.32
CA LYS A 45 -2.13 9.39 -0.78
C LYS A 45 -2.12 8.34 -1.90
N LEU A 46 -0.97 7.75 -2.20
CA LEU A 46 -0.86 6.68 -3.20
C LEU A 46 -1.48 5.36 -2.70
N GLU A 47 -1.36 5.05 -1.41
CA GLU A 47 -2.06 3.91 -0.80
C GLU A 47 -3.58 4.06 -0.96
N ASP A 48 -4.10 5.27 -0.81
CA ASP A 48 -5.52 5.60 -1.05
C ASP A 48 -5.91 5.44 -2.53
N LYS A 49 -5.08 5.88 -3.49
CA LYS A 49 -5.33 5.70 -4.93
C LYS A 49 -5.56 4.24 -5.35
N TYR A 50 -4.89 3.30 -4.68
CA TYR A 50 -5.00 1.86 -4.99
C TYR A 50 -5.93 1.11 -4.04
N SER A 51 -6.68 1.79 -3.17
CA SER A 51 -7.60 1.16 -2.21
C SER A 51 -8.61 0.23 -2.90
N ASN A 52 -9.34 0.75 -3.88
CA ASN A 52 -10.31 -0.02 -4.67
C ASN A 52 -9.66 -1.23 -5.38
N VAL A 53 -8.47 -1.03 -5.95
CA VAL A 53 -7.72 -2.10 -6.62
C VAL A 53 -7.30 -3.18 -5.63
N LYS A 54 -6.83 -2.80 -4.44
CA LYS A 54 -6.47 -3.75 -3.38
C LYS A 54 -7.67 -4.58 -2.94
N GLN A 55 -8.84 -3.95 -2.80
CA GLN A 55 -10.09 -4.65 -2.49
C GLN A 55 -10.46 -5.67 -3.57
N GLN A 56 -10.43 -5.29 -4.85
CA GLN A 56 -10.68 -6.23 -5.96
C GLN A 56 -9.66 -7.38 -5.99
N ILE A 57 -8.38 -7.10 -5.74
CA ILE A 57 -7.33 -8.12 -5.64
C ILE A 57 -7.66 -9.12 -4.53
N GLU A 58 -8.09 -8.64 -3.35
CA GLU A 58 -8.46 -9.45 -2.20
C GLU A 58 -9.67 -10.34 -2.52
N GLU A 59 -10.73 -9.77 -3.10
CA GLU A 59 -11.92 -10.50 -3.53
C GLU A 59 -11.57 -11.62 -4.53
N ILE A 60 -10.80 -11.32 -5.57
CA ILE A 60 -10.34 -12.32 -6.54
C ILE A 60 -9.49 -13.40 -5.85
N TYR A 61 -8.56 -12.99 -4.98
CA TYR A 61 -7.67 -13.90 -4.27
C TYR A 61 -8.46 -14.88 -3.40
N HIS A 62 -9.40 -14.41 -2.60
CA HIS A 62 -10.24 -15.24 -1.73
C HIS A 62 -11.24 -16.10 -2.52
N LYS A 63 -11.85 -15.55 -3.58
CA LYS A 63 -12.72 -16.30 -4.50
C LYS A 63 -12.01 -17.52 -5.09
N HIS A 64 -10.72 -17.38 -5.38
CA HIS A 64 -9.88 -18.47 -5.90
C HIS A 64 -9.07 -19.20 -4.82
N LYS A 65 -9.44 -19.05 -3.54
CA LYS A 65 -8.83 -19.74 -2.38
C LYS A 65 -7.30 -19.57 -2.32
N GLY A 66 -6.81 -18.38 -2.67
CA GLY A 66 -5.39 -18.05 -2.69
C GLY A 66 -4.55 -18.71 -3.79
N ARG A 67 -5.17 -19.47 -4.71
CA ARG A 67 -4.44 -20.16 -5.79
C ARG A 67 -3.95 -19.23 -6.88
N TYR A 68 -4.53 -18.02 -6.98
CA TYR A 68 -4.20 -17.08 -8.03
C TYR A 68 -3.03 -16.19 -7.61
N GLY A 69 -1.95 -16.24 -8.38
CA GLY A 69 -0.86 -15.28 -8.31
C GLY A 69 -1.09 -14.05 -9.17
N TYR A 70 -0.16 -13.10 -9.13
CA TYR A 70 -0.29 -11.79 -9.77
C TYR A 70 -0.68 -11.85 -11.25
N ARG A 71 -0.21 -12.84 -12.01
CA ARG A 71 -0.56 -13.01 -13.43
C ARG A 71 -2.05 -13.29 -13.63
N ARG A 72 -2.60 -14.24 -12.87
CA ARG A 72 -4.04 -14.61 -12.95
C ARG A 72 -4.93 -13.51 -12.37
N ILE A 73 -4.46 -12.84 -11.31
CA ILE A 73 -5.16 -11.69 -10.73
C ILE A 73 -5.20 -10.52 -11.73
N THR A 74 -4.09 -10.23 -12.42
CA THR A 74 -4.06 -9.18 -13.46
C THR A 74 -5.07 -9.48 -14.57
N LEU A 75 -5.17 -10.73 -15.00
CA LEU A 75 -6.15 -11.14 -16.01
C LEU A 75 -7.60 -10.97 -15.50
N ALA A 76 -7.88 -11.39 -14.27
CA ALA A 76 -9.21 -11.24 -13.67
C ALA A 76 -9.61 -9.76 -13.52
N LEU A 77 -8.69 -8.89 -13.09
CA LEU A 77 -8.91 -7.45 -13.03
C LEU A 77 -9.22 -6.86 -14.41
N LYS A 78 -8.46 -7.26 -15.44
CA LYS A 78 -8.70 -6.82 -16.82
C LYS A 78 -10.09 -7.25 -17.31
N ASN A 79 -10.51 -8.48 -17.00
CA ASN A 79 -11.84 -8.98 -17.35
C ASN A 79 -12.98 -8.25 -16.61
N GLN A 80 -12.69 -7.67 -15.45
CA GLN A 80 -13.61 -6.80 -14.70
C GLN A 80 -13.54 -5.32 -15.14
N GLY A 81 -12.83 -5.00 -16.23
CA GLY A 81 -12.70 -3.63 -16.75
C GLY A 81 -11.62 -2.79 -16.04
N THR A 82 -10.83 -3.37 -15.14
CA THR A 82 -9.77 -2.67 -14.43
C THR A 82 -8.42 -2.90 -15.11
N HIS A 83 -7.95 -1.91 -15.88
CA HIS A 83 -6.71 -1.98 -16.64
C HIS A 83 -5.52 -1.48 -15.83
N ILE A 84 -4.79 -2.40 -15.20
CA ILE A 84 -3.60 -2.10 -14.38
C ILE A 84 -2.40 -2.93 -14.83
N ASN A 85 -1.23 -2.31 -14.84
CA ASN A 85 0.02 -2.98 -15.18
C ASN A 85 0.30 -4.14 -14.19
N HIS A 86 0.65 -5.31 -14.72
CA HIS A 86 0.99 -6.51 -13.94
C HIS A 86 2.10 -6.26 -12.90
N LYS A 87 3.06 -5.36 -13.15
CA LYS A 87 4.09 -4.97 -12.18
C LYS A 87 3.47 -4.26 -10.97
N CYS A 88 2.45 -3.44 -11.19
CA CYS A 88 1.72 -2.77 -10.13
C CYS A 88 0.93 -3.77 -9.29
N VAL A 89 0.22 -4.71 -9.94
CA VAL A 89 -0.50 -5.81 -9.25
C VAL A 89 0.46 -6.65 -8.41
N GLN A 90 1.63 -6.99 -8.95
CA GLN A 90 2.66 -7.73 -8.22
C GLN A 90 3.17 -6.98 -6.99
N ARG A 91 3.40 -5.66 -7.10
CA ARG A 91 3.77 -4.81 -5.97
C ARG A 91 2.67 -4.77 -4.92
N LEU A 92 1.41 -4.58 -5.32
CA LEU A 92 0.26 -4.50 -4.41
C LEU A 92 0.06 -5.81 -3.63
N LEU A 93 0.16 -6.97 -4.30
CA LEU A 93 0.12 -8.28 -3.64
C LEU A 93 1.23 -8.43 -2.58
N ARG A 94 2.45 -7.98 -2.89
CA ARG A 94 3.57 -7.98 -1.91
C ARG A 94 3.29 -7.06 -0.72
N GLU A 95 2.77 -5.85 -0.97
CA GLU A 95 2.39 -4.92 0.10
C GLU A 95 1.30 -5.47 1.00
N MET A 96 0.36 -6.23 0.44
CA MET A 96 -0.72 -6.90 1.18
C MET A 96 -0.29 -8.25 1.81
N GLY A 97 0.94 -8.71 1.56
CA GLY A 97 1.40 -10.01 2.05
C GLY A 97 0.75 -11.24 1.39
N LEU A 98 -0.01 -11.04 0.31
CA LEU A 98 -0.73 -12.11 -0.38
C LEU A 98 0.20 -12.86 -1.35
N LYS A 99 0.35 -14.17 -1.14
CA LYS A 99 1.18 -15.05 -1.98
C LYS A 99 0.35 -16.19 -2.51
N ALA A 100 0.52 -16.51 -3.79
CA ALA A 100 -0.18 -17.64 -4.39
C ALA A 100 0.18 -18.94 -3.66
N THR A 101 -0.82 -19.65 -3.16
CA THR A 101 -0.66 -20.96 -2.54
C THR A 101 -0.61 -22.00 -3.67
N VAL A 102 0.58 -22.22 -4.22
CA VAL A 102 0.85 -23.39 -5.06
C VAL A 102 1.18 -24.51 -4.09
N ARG A 103 0.36 -25.57 -4.03
CA ARG A 103 0.75 -26.77 -3.28
C ARG A 103 2.07 -27.27 -3.88
N PRO A 104 3.14 -27.46 -3.10
CA PRO A 104 4.28 -28.22 -3.60
C PRO A 104 3.73 -29.60 -3.98
N ILE A 105 4.06 -30.04 -5.18
CA ILE A 105 3.82 -31.42 -5.58
C ILE A 105 4.67 -32.25 -4.60
N SER A 106 4.02 -32.95 -3.69
CA SER A 106 4.66 -33.92 -2.80
C SER A 106 4.73 -35.26 -3.52
#